data_AF-A0A915IDY1-F1
#
_entry.id   AF-A0A915IDY1-F1
#
_cell.length_a   1.000
_cell.length_b   1.000
_cell.length_c   1.000
_cell.angle_alpha   90.00
_cell.angle_beta   90.00
_cell.angle_gamma   90.00
#
_symmetry.space_group_name_H-M   'P 1'
#
loop_
_entity.id
_entity.type
_entity.pdbx_description
1 polymer ?
#
loop_
_entity_poly.entity_id
_entity_poly.type
_entity_poly.pdbx_seq_one_letter_code
_entity_poly.pdbx_strand_id
1 'polypeptide(L)' 'GLSKQECESLNKWIQEKLGVSKVNEIKITYKLDSHPCLISVPEMSSARFFLQSQAGHLGLTDDQKFLILKPTLEINPK' A
#
# COMPACT_ATOMS: atom_id res chain seq x y z
N GLY A 1 15.11 11.99 11.36
CA GLY A 1 14.21 10.85 11.47
C GLY A 1 13.11 11.07 12.48
N LEU A 2 11.89 10.69 12.12
CA LEU A 2 10.68 10.73 12.94
C LEU A 2 10.81 9.83 14.17
N SER A 3 10.31 10.28 15.30
CA SER A 3 10.17 9.47 16.51
C SER A 3 9.09 8.39 16.34
N LYS A 4 9.08 7.40 17.24
CA LYS A 4 8.06 6.34 17.24
C LYS A 4 6.64 6.89 17.35
N GLN A 5 6.42 7.88 18.23
CA GLN A 5 5.10 8.50 18.42
C GLN A 5 4.65 9.28 17.19
N GLU A 6 5.57 9.98 16.52
CA GLU A 6 5.27 10.67 15.26
C GLU A 6 4.94 9.69 14.15
N CYS A 7 5.66 8.55 14.07
CA CYS A 7 5.35 7.48 13.12
C CYS A 7 3.96 6.88 13.35
N GLU A 8 3.59 6.60 14.60
CA GLU A 8 2.26 6.07 14.94
C GLU A 8 1.15 7.07 14.61
N SER A 9 1.36 8.35 14.93
CA SER A 9 0.42 9.43 14.62
C SER A 9 0.25 9.60 13.11
N LEU A 10 1.36 9.55 12.36
CA LEU A 10 1.36 9.62 10.90
C LEU A 10 0.64 8.42 10.28
N ASN A 11 0.93 7.19 10.74
CA ASN A 11 0.26 5.99 10.25
C ASN A 11 -1.26 6.09 10.46
N LYS A 12 -1.70 6.55 11.63
CA LYS A 12 -3.12 6.75 11.91
C LYS A 12 -3.74 7.79 10.97
N TRP A 13 -3.08 8.94 10.80
CA TRP A 13 -3.57 9.99 9.90
C TRP A 13 -3.66 9.51 8.46
N ILE A 14 -2.67 8.78 7.96
CA ILE A 14 -2.69 8.24 6.59
C ILE A 14 -3.81 7.21 6.44
N GLN A 15 -4.00 6.33 7.43
CA GLN A 15 -5.09 5.35 7.40
C GLN A 15 -6.46 6.03 7.34
N GLU A 16 -6.66 7.12 8.08
CA GLU A 16 -7.89 7.93 8.04
C GLU A 16 -8.10 8.61 6.69
N LYS A 17 -7.03 9.04 6.01
CA LYS A 17 -7.12 9.73 4.72
C LYS A 17 -7.28 8.81 3.51
N LEU A 18 -6.58 7.69 3.50
CA LEU A 18 -6.61 6.75 2.37
C LEU A 18 -7.72 5.72 2.51
N GLY A 19 -8.10 5.39 3.74
CA GLY A 19 -9.05 4.33 4.04
C GLY A 19 -8.52 2.93 3.76
N VAL A 20 -9.21 1.93 4.29
CA VAL A 20 -8.88 0.50 4.09
C VAL A 20 -9.09 0.02 2.65
N SER A 21 -9.83 0.78 1.82
CA SER A 21 -10.10 0.38 0.44
C SER A 21 -8.90 0.58 -0.50
N LYS A 22 -8.00 1.52 -0.19
CA LYS A 22 -6.84 1.84 -1.04
C LYS A 22 -5.53 1.24 -0.55
N VAL A 23 -5.37 1.07 0.76
CA VAL A 23 -4.16 0.54 1.38
C VAL A 23 -4.56 -0.51 2.41
N ASN A 24 -4.02 -1.71 2.25
CA ASN A 24 -4.28 -2.84 3.14
C ASN A 24 -3.49 -2.72 4.45
N GLU A 25 -2.26 -2.22 4.39
CA GLU A 25 -1.39 -2.09 5.54
C GLU A 25 -0.45 -0.89 5.40
N ILE A 26 -0.15 -0.22 6.52
CA ILE A 26 0.85 0.86 6.58
C ILE A 26 1.93 0.45 7.58
N LYS A 27 3.20 0.49 7.17
CA LYS A 27 4.34 0.12 8.02
C LYS A 27 5.53 1.05 7.84
N ILE A 28 6.40 1.08 8.83
CA ILE A 28 7.67 1.80 8.77
C ILE A 28 8.75 0.89 8.18
N THR A 29 9.58 1.42 7.28
CA THR A 29 10.68 0.69 6.63
C THR A 29 11.97 1.50 6.66
N TYR A 30 13.09 0.84 6.94
CA TYR A 30 14.43 1.45 6.92
C TYR A 30 15.24 1.07 5.67
N LYS A 31 14.61 0.32 4.75
CA LYS A 31 15.20 -0.15 3.50
C LYS A 31 15.38 0.97 2.48
N LEU A 32 14.60 2.04 2.63
CA LEU A 32 14.67 3.21 1.76
C LEU A 32 15.77 4.15 2.26
N ASP A 33 16.52 4.71 1.33
CA ASP A 33 17.59 5.66 1.64
C ASP A 33 17.10 7.09 1.42
N SER A 34 16.85 7.48 0.17
CA SER A 34 16.42 8.82 -0.23
C SER A 34 14.91 8.97 -0.46
N HIS A 35 14.18 7.87 -0.70
CA HIS A 35 12.76 7.92 -0.99
C HIS A 35 11.91 7.98 0.30
N PRO A 36 10.87 8.83 0.35
CA PRO A 36 10.06 9.00 1.56
C PRO A 36 9.11 7.83 1.83
N CYS A 37 8.69 7.11 0.80
CA CYS A 37 7.81 5.95 0.93
C CYS A 37 7.86 5.04 -0.30
N LEU A 38 7.27 3.85 -0.17
CA LEU A 38 7.12 2.82 -1.21
C LEU A 38 5.75 2.16 -1.08
N ILE A 39 5.09 1.86 -2.20
CA ILE A 39 3.97 0.93 -2.23
C ILE A 39 4.50 -0.44 -2.64
N SER A 40 4.30 -1.44 -1.78
CA SER A 40 4.62 -2.83 -2.07
C SER A 40 3.35 -3.68 -2.14
N VAL A 41 3.41 -4.76 -2.91
CA VAL A 41 2.31 -5.74 -3.02
C VAL A 41 2.90 -7.11 -2.71
N PRO A 42 2.40 -7.84 -1.70
CA PRO A 42 3.00 -9.10 -1.24
C PRO A 42 3.16 -10.14 -2.37
N GLU A 43 2.15 -10.24 -3.23
CA GLU A 43 2.10 -11.24 -4.31
C GLU A 43 1.97 -10.56 -5.68
N MET A 44 2.83 -9.57 -5.96
CA MET A 44 2.68 -8.69 -7.14
C MET A 44 2.58 -9.46 -8.45
N SER A 45 3.38 -10.52 -8.62
CA SER A 45 3.41 -11.30 -9.86
C SER A 45 2.09 -12.00 -10.15
N SER A 46 1.53 -12.71 -9.16
CA SER A 46 0.25 -13.42 -9.32
C SER A 46 -0.93 -12.45 -9.37
N ALA A 47 -0.94 -11.42 -8.52
CA ALA A 47 -1.98 -10.39 -8.51
C ALA A 47 -2.03 -9.64 -9.85
N ARG A 48 -0.86 -9.26 -10.40
CA ARG A 48 -0.76 -8.66 -11.73
C ARG A 48 -1.29 -9.58 -12.81
N PHE A 49 -0.87 -10.85 -12.81
CA PHE A 49 -1.34 -11.81 -13.81
C PHE A 49 -2.86 -12.00 -13.76
N PHE A 50 -3.43 -12.12 -12.56
CA PHE A 50 -4.87 -12.21 -12.35
C PHE A 50 -5.60 -10.98 -12.91
N LEU A 51 -5.12 -9.78 -12.59
CA LEU A 51 -5.72 -8.53 -13.09
C LEU A 51 -5.62 -8.42 -14.61
N GLN A 52 -4.48 -8.79 -15.20
CA GLN A 52 -4.30 -8.72 -16.65
C GLN A 52 -5.13 -9.77 -17.41
N SER A 53 -5.18 -11.01 -16.92
CA SER A 53 -5.88 -12.10 -17.61
C SER A 53 -7.40 -12.05 -17.43
N GLN A 54 -7.88 -11.74 -16.22
CA GLN A 54 -9.30 -11.86 -15.87
C GLN A 54 -10.00 -10.51 -15.70
N ALA A 55 -9.33 -9.47 -15.15
CA ALA A 55 -10.01 -8.21 -14.85
C ALA A 55 -10.36 -7.39 -16.09
N GLY A 56 -9.61 -7.51 -17.18
CA GLY A 56 -9.93 -6.87 -18.47
C GLY A 56 -11.27 -7.32 -19.05
N HIS A 57 -11.68 -8.56 -18.77
CA HIS A 57 -12.97 -9.12 -19.20
C HIS A 57 -14.10 -8.88 -18.19
N LEU A 58 -13.77 -8.74 -16.90
CA LEU A 58 -14.75 -8.65 -15.81
C LEU A 58 -15.19 -7.21 -15.46
N GLY A 59 -14.54 -6.19 -16.03
CA GLY A 59 -14.90 -4.79 -15.79
C GLY A 59 -14.75 -4.35 -14.33
N LEU A 60 -13.71 -4.84 -13.63
CA LEU A 60 -13.53 -4.57 -12.20
C LEU A 60 -13.35 -3.07 -11.91
N THR A 61 -14.00 -2.61 -10.85
CA THR A 61 -13.79 -1.26 -10.31
C THR A 61 -12.42 -1.14 -9.64
N ASP A 62 -11.92 0.08 -9.43
CA ASP A 62 -10.60 0.26 -8.81
C ASP A 62 -10.56 -0.23 -7.36
N ASP A 63 -11.62 -0.05 -6.59
CA ASP A 63 -11.72 -0.62 -5.23
C ASP A 63 -11.59 -2.15 -5.24
N GLN A 64 -12.20 -2.84 -6.22
CA GLN A 64 -12.05 -4.29 -6.36
C GLN A 64 -10.62 -4.69 -6.72
N LYS A 65 -9.92 -3.88 -7.53
CA LYS A 65 -8.51 -4.12 -7.86
C LYS A 65 -7.63 -3.96 -6.63
N PHE A 66 -7.88 -2.97 -5.77
CA PHE A 66 -7.11 -2.78 -4.53
C PHE A 66 -7.31 -3.94 -3.55
N LEU A 67 -8.49 -4.54 -3.48
CA LEU A 67 -8.72 -5.77 -2.68
C LEU A 67 -7.87 -6.95 -3.16
N ILE A 68 -7.60 -7.05 -4.45
CA ILE A 68 -6.74 -8.09 -5.03
C ILE A 68 -5.27 -7.77 -4.81
N LEU A 69 -4.87 -6.52 -5.04
CA LEU A 69 -3.49 -6.07 -4.91
C LEU A 69 -3.03 -6.02 -3.45
N LYS A 70 -3.93 -5.79 -2.49
CA LYS A 70 -3.61 -5.62 -1.06
C LYS A 70 -2.34 -4.77 -0.84
N PRO A 71 -2.29 -3.53 -1.37
CA PRO A 71 -1.09 -2.74 -1.33
C PRO A 71 -0.72 -2.36 0.11
N THR A 72 0.58 -2.43 0.41
CA THR A 72 1.18 -2.00 1.66
C THR A 72 1.96 -0.71 1.43
N LEU A 73 1.68 0.33 2.22
CA LEU A 73 2.46 1.57 2.22
C LEU A 73 3.60 1.44 3.23
N GLU A 74 4.83 1.49 2.73
CA GLU A 74 6.04 1.50 3.54
C GLU A 74 6.58 2.93 3.64
N ILE A 75 6.71 3.47 4.85
CA ILE A 75 7.16 4.84 5.10
C ILE A 75 8.60 4.82 5.60
N ASN A 76 9.44 5.66 5.01
CA ASN A 76 10.78 5.90 5.49
C ASN A 76 10.74 6.92 6.63
N PRO A 77 11.17 6.57 7.85
CA PRO A 77 11.15 7.49 8.96
C PRO A 77 12.38 8.40 9.00
N LYS A 78 13.38 8.23 8.13
CA LYS A 78 14.65 8.98 8.18
C LYS A 78 14.48 10.46 7.87
#